data_AF-J3GFY4-F1
#
_entry.id   AF-J3GFY4-F1
#
_cell.length_a   1.000
_cell.length_b   1.000
_cell.length_c   1.000
_cell.angle_alpha   90.00
_cell.angle_beta   90.00
_cell.angle_gamma   90.00
#
_symmetry.space_group_name_H-M   'P 1'
#
loop_
_entity.id
_entity.type
_entity.pdbx_description
1 polymer ?
#
loop_
_entity_poly.entity_id
_entity_poly.type
_entity_poly.pdbx_seq_one_letter_code
_entity_poly.pdbx_strand_id
1 'polypeptide(L)'
;MPHAPTKQKIAINAGPPHPDLPVEEDGRLNDPVLRENFLTRMYAYSAWQQLCQEGLTRRALTDFHSRYKYLLMAHNPVQYKTLGHLLGNMGHTDPQELGPRYFSELMSALKKCPTRRTHTNALQHLSGYLKQAISGEEKQKVQHVISQYRLGIVPLAVPLTLLNHHFHQHPDPYIAQQVYLQPHPENLSLRNAI
;
A
#
# COMPACT_ATOMS: atom_id res chain seq x y z
N MET A 1 -16.04 28.94 34.06
CA MET A 1 -15.15 28.62 32.92
C MET A 1 -14.59 27.22 33.13
N PRO A 2 -15.09 26.17 32.46
CA PRO A 2 -14.55 24.83 32.64
C PRO A 2 -13.36 24.60 31.70
N HIS A 3 -12.23 24.17 32.29
CA HIS A 3 -11.00 23.79 31.60
C HIS A 3 -11.22 22.61 30.66
N ALA A 4 -10.74 22.74 29.42
CA ALA A 4 -10.66 21.65 28.46
C ALA A 4 -9.56 20.65 28.85
N PRO A 5 -9.74 19.33 28.66
CA PRO A 5 -8.72 18.34 28.97
C PRO A 5 -7.63 18.32 27.89
N THR A 6 -6.39 18.34 28.36
CA THR A 6 -5.15 18.28 27.58
C THR A 6 -5.06 16.96 26.80
N LYS A 7 -5.00 17.04 25.46
CA LYS A 7 -4.76 15.88 24.59
C LYS A 7 -3.34 15.36 24.80
N GLN A 8 -3.22 14.16 25.36
CA GLN A 8 -1.94 13.49 25.57
C GLN A 8 -1.48 12.87 24.24
N LYS A 9 -0.46 13.48 23.62
CA LYS A 9 0.28 12.86 22.52
C LYS A 9 1.04 11.67 23.09
N ILE A 10 0.67 10.46 22.68
CA ILE A 10 1.46 9.27 22.98
C ILE A 10 2.71 9.33 22.07
N ALA A 11 3.81 9.82 22.62
CA ALA A 11 5.13 9.73 22.01
C ALA A 11 5.91 8.62 22.73
N ILE A 12 6.09 7.49 22.05
CA ILE A 12 7.02 6.44 22.46
C ILE A 12 8.46 6.90 22.16
N ASN A 13 9.25 7.07 23.23
CA ASN A 13 10.70 7.32 23.36
C ASN A 13 11.51 7.89 22.17
N ALA A 14 12.17 9.03 22.44
CA ALA A 14 12.96 9.84 21.51
C ALA A 14 14.35 9.27 21.20
N GLY A 15 14.51 8.76 19.98
CA GLY A 15 15.78 8.74 19.24
C GLY A 15 15.92 9.98 18.34
N PRO A 16 16.95 10.07 17.46
CA PRO A 16 16.99 11.09 16.41
C PRO A 16 15.67 11.08 15.61
N PRO A 17 15.24 12.22 15.03
CA PRO A 17 13.97 12.27 14.32
C PRO A 17 13.94 11.15 13.28
N HIS A 18 12.99 10.23 13.41
CA HIS A 18 12.67 9.23 12.41
C HIS A 18 11.57 9.82 11.54
N PRO A 19 11.88 10.64 10.51
CA PRO A 19 10.86 11.34 9.71
C PRO A 19 9.88 10.37 9.03
N ASP A 20 10.35 9.14 8.80
CA ASP A 20 9.58 8.08 8.14
C ASP A 20 8.78 7.20 9.10
N LEU A 21 8.95 7.37 10.43
CA LEU A 21 8.15 6.65 11.41
C LEU A 21 6.68 7.11 11.30
N PRO A 22 5.72 6.20 11.08
CA PRO A 22 4.32 6.58 11.01
C PRO A 22 3.82 7.15 12.34
N VAL A 23 3.26 8.35 12.29
CA VAL A 23 2.55 8.98 13.41
C VAL A 23 1.14 9.36 12.93
N GLU A 24 0.16 9.26 13.82
CA GLU A 24 -1.21 9.75 13.63
C GLU A 24 -1.82 10.21 14.96
N GLU A 25 -2.77 11.14 14.90
CA GLU A 25 -3.48 11.60 16.09
C GLU A 25 -4.58 10.61 16.49
N ASP A 26 -4.67 10.28 17.78
CA ASP A 26 -5.61 9.28 18.32
C ASP A 26 -7.06 9.53 17.86
N GLY A 27 -7.54 10.77 17.98
CA GLY A 27 -8.90 11.13 17.54
C GLY A 27 -9.17 10.94 16.05
N ARG A 28 -8.13 10.99 15.20
CA ARG A 28 -8.24 10.77 13.74
C ARG A 28 -8.30 9.29 13.39
N LEU A 29 -7.80 8.39 14.25
CA LEU A 29 -7.91 6.95 14.06
C LEU A 29 -9.35 6.43 14.19
N ASN A 30 -10.29 7.25 14.67
CA ASN A 30 -11.72 6.94 14.60
C ASN A 30 -12.21 6.85 13.14
N ASP A 31 -11.60 7.60 12.22
CA ASP A 31 -11.87 7.46 10.79
C ASP A 31 -11.25 6.15 10.27
N PRO A 32 -12.05 5.24 9.68
CA PRO A 32 -11.57 3.94 9.24
C PRO A 32 -10.53 4.02 8.11
N VAL A 33 -10.61 5.01 7.23
CA VAL A 33 -9.67 5.19 6.12
C VAL A 33 -8.32 5.67 6.65
N LEU A 34 -8.32 6.63 7.59
CA LEU A 34 -7.09 7.09 8.23
C LEU A 34 -6.45 5.98 9.06
N ARG A 35 -7.25 5.17 9.76
CA ARG A 35 -6.78 4.00 10.51
C ARG A 35 -6.14 2.96 9.60
N GLU A 36 -6.78 2.60 8.49
CA GLU A 36 -6.22 1.67 7.50
C GLU A 36 -4.90 2.20 6.93
N ASN A 37 -4.87 3.48 6.54
CA ASN A 37 -3.66 4.11 6.01
C ASN A 37 -2.51 4.11 7.03
N PHE A 38 -2.79 4.46 8.29
CA PHE A 38 -1.81 4.45 9.36
C PHE A 38 -1.22 3.04 9.58
N LEU A 39 -2.08 2.03 9.69
CA LEU A 39 -1.62 0.64 9.88
C LEU A 39 -0.83 0.13 8.69
N THR A 40 -1.26 0.44 7.47
CA THR A 40 -0.52 0.14 6.23
C THR A 40 0.90 0.72 6.27
N ARG A 41 1.05 1.98 6.71
CA ARG A 41 2.36 2.62 6.87
C ARG A 41 3.20 1.97 7.97
N MET A 42 2.59 1.54 9.08
CA MET A 42 3.28 0.81 10.15
C MET A 42 3.88 -0.50 9.64
N TYR A 43 3.11 -1.29 8.88
CA TYR A 43 3.63 -2.53 8.28
C TYR A 43 4.70 -2.26 7.22
N ALA A 44 4.55 -1.22 6.40
CA ALA A 44 5.58 -0.80 5.45
C ALA A 44 6.90 -0.43 6.15
N TYR A 45 6.82 0.33 7.24
CA TYR A 45 7.97 0.70 8.05
C TYR A 45 8.63 -0.52 8.70
N SER A 46 7.86 -1.41 9.30
CA SER A 46 8.39 -2.65 9.89
C SER A 46 9.12 -3.51 8.85
N ALA A 47 8.54 -3.70 7.66
CA ALA A 47 9.15 -4.47 6.59
C ALA A 47 10.46 -3.82 6.08
N TRP A 48 10.51 -2.49 6.07
CA TRP A 48 11.73 -1.76 5.72
C TRP A 48 12.83 -1.90 6.78
N GLN A 49 12.49 -1.80 8.07
CA GLN A 49 13.47 -2.01 9.15
C GLN A 49 14.10 -3.41 9.07
N GLN A 50 13.29 -4.44 8.80
CA GLN A 50 13.79 -5.78 8.58
C GLN A 50 14.74 -5.85 7.38
N LEU A 51 14.39 -5.22 6.25
CA LEU A 51 15.26 -5.18 5.07
C LEU A 51 16.61 -4.51 5.36
N CYS A 52 16.62 -3.44 6.15
CA CYS A 52 17.84 -2.77 6.56
C CYS A 52 18.73 -3.67 7.44
N GLN A 53 18.13 -4.48 8.31
CA GLN A 53 18.86 -5.45 9.14
C GLN A 53 19.47 -6.60 8.32
N GLU A 54 18.76 -7.04 7.28
CA GLU A 54 19.23 -8.07 6.33
C GLU A 54 20.32 -7.52 5.37
N GLY A 55 20.34 -6.20 5.17
CA GLY A 55 21.31 -5.48 4.36
C GLY A 55 20.74 -5.00 3.02
N LEU A 56 20.90 -3.71 2.75
CA LEU A 56 20.44 -3.11 1.48
C LEU A 56 21.35 -3.53 0.32
N THR A 57 20.72 -4.14 -0.67
CA THR A 57 21.31 -4.42 -1.98
C THR A 57 20.40 -3.86 -3.07
N ARG A 58 20.92 -3.69 -4.30
CA ARG A 58 20.09 -3.30 -5.44
C ARG A 58 18.87 -4.21 -5.59
N ARG A 59 19.09 -5.52 -5.52
CA ARG A 59 18.04 -6.53 -5.63
C ARG A 59 17.01 -6.37 -4.52
N ALA A 60 17.47 -6.21 -3.27
CA ALA A 60 16.58 -5.99 -2.13
C ALA A 60 15.67 -4.76 -2.30
N LEU A 61 16.21 -3.64 -2.83
CA LEU A 61 15.42 -2.43 -3.12
C LEU A 61 14.40 -2.66 -4.24
N THR A 62 14.81 -3.30 -5.34
CA THR A 62 13.92 -3.61 -6.46
C THR A 62 12.81 -4.59 -6.06
N ASP A 63 13.14 -5.60 -5.27
CA ASP A 63 12.19 -6.59 -4.76
C ASP A 63 11.21 -5.93 -3.79
N PHE A 64 11.70 -5.08 -2.87
CA PHE A 64 10.84 -4.29 -1.98
C PHE A 64 9.89 -3.39 -2.78
N HIS A 65 10.40 -2.63 -3.75
CA HIS A 65 9.54 -1.80 -4.60
C HIS A 65 8.49 -2.62 -5.35
N SER A 66 8.89 -3.76 -5.90
CA SER A 66 7.99 -4.64 -6.65
C SER A 66 6.82 -5.12 -5.81
N ARG A 67 7.04 -5.42 -4.52
CA ARG A 67 5.98 -5.81 -3.57
C ARG A 67 5.00 -4.68 -3.23
N TYR A 68 5.50 -3.44 -3.18
CA TYR A 68 4.73 -2.26 -2.76
C TYR A 68 4.14 -1.46 -3.92
N LYS A 69 4.48 -1.79 -5.18
CA LYS A 69 4.20 -0.93 -6.33
C LYS A 69 2.71 -0.60 -6.52
N TYR A 70 1.80 -1.56 -6.31
CA TYR A 70 0.36 -1.32 -6.50
C TYR A 70 -0.25 -0.56 -5.33
N LEU A 71 0.32 -0.72 -4.14
CA LEU A 71 -0.02 0.11 -2.99
C LEU A 71 0.41 1.55 -3.24
N LEU A 72 1.65 1.75 -3.68
CA LEU A 72 2.15 3.06 -4.06
C LEU A 72 1.33 3.68 -5.20
N MET A 73 0.91 2.91 -6.19
CA MET A 73 0.03 3.36 -7.26
C MET A 73 -1.32 3.84 -6.74
N ALA A 74 -1.92 3.11 -5.80
CA ALA A 74 -3.20 3.49 -5.21
C ALA A 74 -3.08 4.79 -4.39
N HIS A 75 -1.98 5.01 -3.70
CA HIS A 75 -1.77 6.21 -2.88
C HIS A 75 -1.31 7.42 -3.69
N ASN A 76 -0.40 7.21 -4.65
CA ASN A 76 0.21 8.28 -5.42
C ASN A 76 0.75 7.77 -6.78
N PRO A 77 -0.06 7.82 -7.85
CA PRO A 77 0.34 7.38 -9.19
C PRO A 77 1.56 8.11 -9.76
N VAL A 78 1.79 9.36 -9.35
CA VAL A 78 2.97 10.13 -9.78
C VAL A 78 4.22 9.52 -9.14
N GLN A 79 4.21 9.35 -7.82
CA GLN A 79 5.36 8.77 -7.12
C GLN A 79 5.60 7.30 -7.47
N TYR A 80 4.55 6.55 -7.82
CA TYR A 80 4.71 5.22 -8.41
C TYR A 80 5.64 5.23 -9.62
N LYS A 81 5.44 6.17 -10.56
CA LYS A 81 6.30 6.30 -11.75
C LYS A 81 7.68 6.82 -11.39
N THR A 82 7.76 7.86 -10.57
CA THR A 82 9.03 8.49 -10.16
C THR A 82 9.94 7.48 -9.47
N LEU A 83 9.42 6.73 -8.49
CA LEU A 83 10.22 5.78 -7.72
C LEU A 83 10.57 4.53 -8.53
N GLY A 84 9.68 4.08 -9.41
CA GLY A 84 10.01 3.01 -10.35
C GLY A 84 11.16 3.42 -11.29
N HIS A 85 11.12 4.66 -11.81
CA HIS A 85 12.18 5.21 -12.65
C HIS A 85 13.49 5.41 -11.87
N LEU A 86 13.42 5.87 -10.61
CA LEU A 86 14.57 6.02 -9.73
C LEU A 86 15.34 4.71 -9.60
N LEU A 87 14.63 3.61 -9.30
CA LEU A 87 15.26 2.30 -9.13
C LEU A 87 15.71 1.70 -10.48
N GLY A 88 14.95 1.91 -11.55
CA GLY A 88 15.32 1.47 -12.89
C GLY A 88 16.61 2.11 -13.42
N ASN A 89 16.91 3.35 -12.98
CA ASN A 89 18.11 4.10 -13.39
C ASN A 89 19.19 4.16 -12.29
N MET A 90 19.16 3.26 -11.32
CA MET A 90 20.11 3.25 -10.20
C MET A 90 21.58 3.08 -10.65
N GLY A 91 21.87 2.61 -11.88
CA GLY A 91 23.21 2.67 -12.47
C GLY A 91 24.31 1.97 -11.66
N HIS A 92 25.21 2.74 -11.05
CA HIS A 92 26.22 2.25 -10.09
C HIS A 92 26.07 2.88 -8.69
N THR A 93 24.97 3.59 -8.43
CA THR A 93 24.69 4.22 -7.13
C THR A 93 24.64 3.16 -6.03
N ASP A 94 25.27 3.47 -4.89
CA ASP A 94 25.28 2.62 -3.72
C ASP A 94 23.84 2.45 -3.16
N PRO A 95 23.33 1.22 -3.02
CA PRO A 95 22.05 0.94 -2.37
C PRO A 95 21.93 1.53 -0.95
N GLN A 96 23.04 1.66 -0.21
CA GLN A 96 23.05 2.22 1.14
C GLN A 96 22.80 3.74 1.14
N GLU A 97 23.23 4.44 0.08
CA GLU A 97 22.97 5.87 -0.10
C GLU A 97 21.56 6.12 -0.66
N LEU A 98 21.15 5.32 -1.65
CA LEU A 98 19.87 5.52 -2.34
C LEU A 98 18.68 5.02 -1.52
N GLY A 99 18.84 3.92 -0.78
CA GLY A 99 17.77 3.25 -0.05
C GLY A 99 17.00 4.17 0.91
N PRO A 100 17.67 4.90 1.81
CA PRO A 100 17.01 5.84 2.72
C PRO A 100 16.19 6.91 1.99
N ARG A 101 16.73 7.48 0.91
CA ARG A 101 16.01 8.47 0.10
C ARG A 101 14.79 7.85 -0.58
N TYR A 102 14.95 6.70 -1.22
CA TYR A 102 13.86 5.96 -1.83
C TYR A 102 12.73 5.70 -0.82
N PHE A 103 13.09 5.22 0.37
CA PHE A 103 12.12 4.88 1.40
C PHE A 103 11.38 6.11 1.94
N SER A 104 12.09 7.22 2.15
CA SER A 104 11.45 8.46 2.60
C SER A 104 10.45 9.01 1.57
N GLU A 105 10.81 8.97 0.27
CA GLU A 105 9.88 9.34 -0.80
C GLU A 105 8.67 8.39 -0.87
N LEU A 106 8.86 7.08 -0.65
CA LEU A 106 7.78 6.10 -0.55
C LEU A 106 6.86 6.38 0.64
N MET A 107 7.39 6.63 1.83
CA MET A 107 6.60 6.91 3.03
C MET A 107 5.83 8.24 2.91
N SER A 108 6.46 9.25 2.33
CA SER A 108 5.79 10.52 1.97
C SER A 108 4.62 10.30 1.01
N ALA A 109 4.79 9.40 0.02
CA ALA A 109 3.72 9.04 -0.89
C ALA A 109 2.58 8.28 -0.17
N LEU A 110 2.91 7.31 0.67
CA LEU A 110 1.93 6.49 1.40
C LEU A 110 1.14 7.29 2.46
N LYS A 111 1.68 8.41 2.95
CA LYS A 111 0.97 9.33 3.85
C LYS A 111 -0.31 9.91 3.24
N LYS A 112 -0.40 9.97 1.91
CA LYS A 112 -1.64 10.36 1.21
C LYS A 112 -2.62 9.19 1.24
N CYS A 113 -3.88 9.47 1.60
CA CYS A 113 -4.92 8.45 1.50
C CYS A 113 -5.26 8.20 0.02
N PRO A 114 -5.40 6.92 -0.38
CA PRO A 114 -5.86 6.57 -1.71
C PRO A 114 -7.31 7.03 -1.91
N THR A 115 -7.69 7.27 -3.15
CA THR A 115 -9.06 7.62 -3.55
C THR A 115 -9.71 6.43 -4.25
N ARG A 116 -11.05 6.39 -4.34
CA ARG A 116 -11.75 5.38 -5.15
C ARG A 116 -11.22 5.28 -6.56
N ARG A 117 -10.90 6.43 -7.19
CA ARG A 117 -10.31 6.50 -8.53
C ARG A 117 -8.94 5.80 -8.58
N THR A 118 -8.04 6.08 -7.63
CA THR A 118 -6.70 5.50 -7.67
C THR A 118 -6.66 4.03 -7.24
N HIS A 119 -7.55 3.60 -6.34
CA HIS A 119 -7.81 2.18 -6.08
C HIS A 119 -8.36 1.46 -7.32
N THR A 120 -9.32 2.06 -8.02
CA THR A 120 -9.86 1.51 -9.28
C THR A 120 -8.72 1.24 -10.27
N ASN A 121 -7.80 2.19 -10.43
CA ASN A 121 -6.64 2.01 -11.30
C ASN A 121 -5.80 0.80 -10.87
N ALA A 122 -5.45 0.69 -9.58
CA ALA A 122 -4.68 -0.44 -9.06
C ALA A 122 -5.39 -1.79 -9.28
N LEU A 123 -6.70 -1.86 -9.01
CA LEU A 123 -7.53 -3.05 -9.24
C LEU A 123 -7.56 -3.44 -10.73
N GLN A 124 -7.70 -2.47 -11.63
CA GLN A 124 -7.67 -2.71 -13.07
C GLN A 124 -6.31 -3.27 -13.51
N HIS A 125 -5.20 -2.69 -13.02
CA HIS A 125 -3.87 -3.22 -13.31
C HIS A 125 -3.69 -4.66 -12.83
N LEU A 126 -4.16 -4.99 -11.62
CA LEU A 126 -4.13 -6.35 -11.10
C LEU A 126 -4.98 -7.30 -11.95
N SER A 127 -6.20 -6.90 -12.33
CA SER A 127 -7.08 -7.71 -13.18
C SER A 127 -6.46 -8.08 -14.53
N GLY A 128 -5.52 -7.27 -15.03
CA GLY A 128 -4.79 -7.53 -16.27
C GLY A 128 -3.95 -8.81 -16.25
N TYR A 129 -3.50 -9.27 -15.08
CA TYR A 129 -2.74 -10.52 -14.93
C TYR A 129 -3.62 -11.75 -15.16
N LEU A 130 -4.93 -11.63 -14.90
CA LEU A 130 -5.89 -12.71 -15.11
C LEU A 130 -6.38 -12.77 -16.58
N LYS A 131 -5.97 -11.85 -17.45
CA LYS A 131 -6.59 -11.69 -18.78
C LYS A 131 -6.58 -12.94 -19.65
N GLN A 132 -5.62 -13.85 -19.47
CA GLN A 132 -5.57 -15.13 -20.22
C GLN A 132 -5.99 -16.33 -19.36
N ALA A 133 -6.18 -16.13 -18.06
CA ALA A 133 -6.48 -17.20 -17.10
C ALA A 133 -7.99 -17.41 -16.91
N ILE A 134 -8.79 -16.34 -17.05
CA ILE A 134 -10.24 -16.37 -16.80
C ILE A 134 -11.06 -16.18 -18.08
N SER A 135 -12.29 -16.70 -18.08
CA SER A 135 -13.25 -16.62 -19.18
C SER A 135 -13.72 -15.17 -19.45
N GLY A 136 -14.37 -14.96 -20.60
CA GLY A 136 -14.98 -13.66 -20.92
C GLY A 136 -16.02 -13.20 -19.91
N GLU A 137 -16.82 -14.14 -19.39
CA GLU A 137 -17.86 -13.87 -18.39
C GLU A 137 -17.23 -13.46 -17.04
N GLU A 138 -16.20 -14.17 -16.59
CA GLU A 138 -15.48 -13.83 -15.36
C GLU A 138 -14.80 -12.45 -15.45
N LYS A 139 -14.22 -12.11 -16.61
CA LYS A 139 -13.68 -10.76 -16.83
C LYS A 139 -14.75 -9.69 -16.66
N GLN A 140 -15.94 -9.91 -17.22
CA GLN A 140 -17.05 -8.96 -17.09
C GLN A 140 -17.48 -8.83 -15.62
N LYS A 141 -17.55 -9.93 -14.87
CA LYS A 141 -17.84 -9.91 -13.42
C LYS A 141 -16.81 -9.08 -12.65
N VAL A 142 -15.51 -9.30 -12.90
CA VAL A 142 -14.42 -8.51 -12.28
C VAL A 142 -14.56 -7.02 -12.61
N GLN A 143 -14.74 -6.67 -13.89
CA GLN A 143 -14.89 -5.26 -14.30
C GLN A 143 -16.14 -4.62 -13.70
N HIS A 144 -17.25 -5.37 -13.61
CA HIS A 144 -18.48 -4.90 -13.01
C HIS A 144 -18.27 -4.55 -11.53
N VAL A 145 -17.67 -5.44 -10.74
CA VAL A 145 -17.42 -5.20 -9.31
C VAL A 145 -16.44 -4.04 -9.09
N ILE A 146 -15.41 -3.91 -9.92
CA ILE A 146 -14.51 -2.74 -9.89
C ILE A 146 -15.29 -1.44 -10.17
N SER A 147 -16.23 -1.45 -11.12
CA SER A 147 -17.09 -0.31 -11.42
C SER A 147 -18.02 0.04 -10.25
N GLN A 148 -18.64 -0.97 -9.63
CA GLN A 148 -19.48 -0.78 -8.43
C GLN A 148 -18.68 -0.12 -7.29
N TYR A 149 -17.43 -0.56 -7.07
CA TYR A 149 -16.54 0.07 -6.09
C TYR A 149 -16.22 1.53 -6.46
N ARG A 150 -15.91 1.80 -7.74
CA ARG A 150 -15.65 3.17 -8.20
C ARG A 150 -16.84 4.10 -7.94
N LEU A 151 -18.07 3.59 -8.12
CA LEU A 151 -19.32 4.35 -8.04
C LEU A 151 -19.85 4.58 -6.63
N GLY A 152 -19.27 3.95 -5.60
CA GLY A 152 -19.85 4.09 -4.25
C GLY A 152 -20.56 2.87 -3.72
N ILE A 153 -20.83 1.87 -4.55
CA ILE A 153 -21.91 0.92 -4.30
C ILE A 153 -21.45 -0.25 -3.43
N VAL A 154 -20.18 -0.66 -3.56
CA VAL A 154 -19.57 -1.71 -2.75
C VAL A 154 -18.27 -1.21 -2.09
N PRO A 155 -17.88 -1.76 -0.93
CA PRO A 155 -16.59 -1.44 -0.31
C PRO A 155 -15.42 -2.07 -1.07
N LEU A 156 -14.19 -1.61 -0.79
CA LEU A 156 -12.97 -2.09 -1.44
C LEU A 156 -12.74 -3.61 -1.24
N ALA A 157 -13.20 -4.17 -0.11
CA ALA A 157 -13.10 -5.59 0.17
C ALA A 157 -13.74 -6.48 -0.91
N VAL A 158 -14.82 -6.04 -1.57
CA VAL A 158 -15.54 -6.86 -2.56
C VAL A 158 -14.69 -7.13 -3.81
N PRO A 159 -14.16 -6.13 -4.55
CA PRO A 159 -13.29 -6.42 -5.68
C PRO A 159 -12.00 -7.14 -5.28
N LEU A 160 -11.45 -6.88 -4.09
CA LEU A 160 -10.25 -7.58 -3.62
C LEU A 160 -10.50 -9.06 -3.37
N THR A 161 -11.63 -9.40 -2.75
CA THR A 161 -12.00 -10.80 -2.47
C THR A 161 -12.16 -11.57 -3.78
N LEU A 162 -12.82 -10.97 -4.78
CA LEU A 162 -12.98 -11.58 -6.09
C LEU A 162 -11.64 -11.76 -6.82
N LEU A 163 -10.75 -10.77 -6.77
CA LEU A 163 -9.41 -10.89 -7.35
C LEU A 163 -8.59 -11.98 -6.64
N ASN A 164 -8.60 -12.01 -5.31
CA ASN A 164 -7.90 -13.03 -4.53
C ASN A 164 -8.40 -14.43 -4.85
N HIS A 165 -9.72 -14.62 -4.98
CA HIS A 165 -10.30 -15.89 -5.41
C HIS A 165 -9.71 -16.38 -6.73
N HIS A 166 -9.67 -15.52 -7.76
CA HIS A 166 -9.09 -15.88 -9.05
C HIS A 166 -7.58 -16.11 -8.99
N PHE A 167 -6.83 -15.33 -8.20
CA PHE A 167 -5.39 -15.54 -8.03
C PHE A 167 -5.07 -16.82 -7.24
N HIS A 168 -5.97 -17.31 -6.38
CA HIS A 168 -5.81 -18.62 -5.76
C HIS A 168 -6.00 -19.77 -6.76
N GLN A 169 -6.95 -19.64 -7.70
CA GLN A 169 -7.18 -20.61 -8.75
C GLN A 169 -6.12 -20.55 -9.86
N HIS A 170 -5.57 -19.35 -10.10
CA HIS A 170 -4.56 -19.08 -11.10
C HIS A 170 -3.37 -18.34 -10.45
N PRO A 171 -2.52 -19.06 -9.71
CA PRO A 171 -1.41 -18.45 -8.99
C PRO A 171 -0.45 -17.74 -9.95
N ASP A 172 -0.14 -16.49 -9.63
CA ASP A 172 0.90 -15.71 -10.29
C ASP A 172 1.97 -15.37 -9.24
N PRO A 173 3.23 -15.86 -9.38
CA PRO A 173 4.28 -15.65 -8.39
C PRO A 173 4.62 -14.18 -8.14
N TYR A 174 4.36 -13.32 -9.11
CA TYR A 174 4.59 -11.88 -9.00
C TYR A 174 3.46 -11.20 -8.23
N ILE A 175 2.21 -11.59 -8.49
CA ILE A 175 1.03 -11.10 -7.77
C ILE A 175 0.99 -11.59 -6.32
N ALA A 176 1.41 -12.82 -6.06
CA ALA A 176 1.45 -13.39 -4.71
C ALA A 176 2.29 -12.56 -3.71
N GLN A 177 3.22 -11.75 -4.22
CA GLN A 177 4.07 -10.89 -3.38
C GLN A 177 3.49 -9.47 -3.17
N GLN A 178 2.34 -9.15 -3.77
CA GLN A 178 1.80 -7.79 -3.77
C GLN A 178 1.10 -7.46 -2.45
N VAL A 179 1.72 -6.57 -1.69
CA VAL A 179 1.20 -6.07 -0.41
C VAL A 179 -0.15 -5.39 -0.57
N TYR A 180 -0.47 -4.83 -1.75
CA TYR A 180 -1.77 -4.20 -1.99
C TYR A 180 -2.96 -5.12 -1.75
N LEU A 181 -2.85 -6.42 -2.06
CA LEU A 181 -3.95 -7.37 -1.89
C LEU A 181 -4.27 -7.59 -0.40
N GLN A 182 -3.24 -7.54 0.46
CA GLN A 182 -3.36 -7.73 1.90
C GLN A 182 -2.24 -6.96 2.63
N PRO A 183 -2.40 -5.64 2.87
CA PRO A 183 -1.34 -4.78 3.40
C PRO A 183 -1.12 -4.93 4.90
N HIS A 184 -2.05 -5.58 5.57
CA HIS A 184 -2.07 -5.85 7.00
C HIS A 184 -2.79 -7.19 7.24
N PRO A 185 -2.62 -7.81 8.42
CA PRO A 185 -3.35 -9.02 8.79
C PRO A 185 -4.87 -8.90 8.62
N GLU A 186 -5.51 -10.01 8.24
CA GLU A 186 -6.95 -10.09 7.93
C GLU A 186 -7.85 -9.79 9.13
N ASN A 187 -7.42 -10.17 10.33
CA ASN A 187 -8.18 -10.02 11.57
C ASN A 187 -8.47 -8.56 11.96
N LEU A 188 -7.91 -7.57 11.25
CA LEU A 188 -8.17 -6.15 11.50
C LEU A 188 -9.40 -5.61 10.76
N SER A 189 -9.93 -6.31 9.74
CA SER A 189 -11.20 -5.99 9.05
C SER A 189 -11.36 -4.53 8.56
N LEU A 190 -10.28 -3.91 8.09
CA LEU A 190 -10.21 -2.46 7.82
C LEU A 190 -10.82 -2.02 6.47
N ARG A 191 -10.97 -2.93 5.50
CA ARG A 191 -11.34 -2.62 4.10
C ARG A 191 -12.84 -2.65 3.79
N ASN A 192 -13.67 -2.59 4.84
CA ASN A 192 -15.11 -2.74 4.76
C ASN A 192 -15.87 -1.40 4.70
N ALA A 193 -15.16 -0.27 4.82
CA ALA A 193 -15.76 1.05 4.69
C ALA A 193 -16.23 1.30 3.24
N ILE A 194 -17.40 1.93 3.11
CA ILE A 194 -17.96 2.39 1.84
C ILE A 194 -17.52 3.85 1.67
#